data_AF-X0S0A5-F1
#
_entry.id   AF-X0S0A5-F1
#
_cell.length_a   1.000
_cell.length_b   1.000
_cell.length_c   1.000
_cell.angle_alpha   90.00
_cell.angle_beta   90.00
_cell.angle_gamma   90.00
#
_symmetry.space_group_name_H-M   'P 1'
#
loop_
_entity.id
_entity.type
_entity.pdbx_description
1 polymer ?
#
loop_
_entity_poly.entity_id
_entity_poly.type
_entity_poly.pdbx_seq_one_letter_code
_entity_poly.pdbx_strand_id
1 'polypeptide(L)'
;MRLNQSRVTRFLDCQQLYAWEFEEGLVAKHTPIPLLTGGALHKGLEVLRSGKEKPLKAAMQALENHYRVIVEEENKLQVYDPVELGEMEIQILWGKMMLHRFVSQFPNPEWQVLQPEVKGEAQLGDTDHVLVFTVDGLMQYLGRIWIGEYKTKNRVTAPYLRSYDMAKQI
;
A
#
# COMPACT_ATOMS: atom_id res chain seq x y z
N MET A 1 -8.23 12.60 -19.67
CA MET A 1 -7.38 11.44 -19.25
C MET A 1 -7.26 11.40 -17.74
N ARG A 2 -7.33 10.22 -17.11
CA ARG A 2 -7.22 10.06 -15.64
C ARG A 2 -5.75 9.84 -15.24
N LEU A 3 -5.24 10.68 -14.36
CA LEU A 3 -3.86 10.67 -13.86
C LEU A 3 -3.86 10.31 -12.38
N ASN A 4 -2.88 9.52 -11.94
CA ASN A 4 -2.58 9.33 -10.53
C ASN A 4 -1.09 9.59 -10.30
N GLN A 5 -0.67 9.69 -9.04
CA GLN A 5 0.73 10.00 -8.71
C GLN A 5 1.71 9.00 -9.35
N SER A 6 1.38 7.70 -9.33
CA SER A 6 2.25 6.65 -9.91
C SER A 6 2.48 6.83 -11.40
N ARG A 7 1.42 7.17 -12.17
CA ARG A 7 1.50 7.47 -13.61
C ARG A 7 2.41 8.68 -13.88
N VAL A 8 2.23 9.76 -13.10
CA VAL A 8 3.03 10.98 -13.26
C VAL A 8 4.50 10.72 -12.93
N THR A 9 4.77 10.14 -11.76
CA THR A 9 6.14 9.79 -11.34
C THR A 9 6.80 8.88 -12.36
N ARG A 10 6.11 7.82 -12.82
CA ARG A 10 6.67 6.90 -13.80
C ARG A 10 7.00 7.57 -15.13
N PHE A 11 6.11 8.43 -15.63
CA PHE A 11 6.35 9.16 -16.87
C PHE A 11 7.57 10.09 -16.78
N LEU A 12 7.70 10.79 -15.65
CA LEU A 12 8.83 11.69 -15.39
C LEU A 12 10.15 10.93 -15.20
N ASP A 13 10.10 9.76 -14.55
CA ASP A 13 11.29 8.94 -14.29
C ASP A 13 11.75 8.18 -15.54
N CYS A 14 10.83 7.50 -16.25
CA CYS A 14 11.13 6.71 -17.44
C CYS A 14 9.89 6.52 -18.33
N GLN A 15 9.85 7.24 -19.44
CA GLN A 15 8.74 7.18 -20.41
C GLN A 15 8.55 5.79 -21.02
N GLN A 16 9.63 5.04 -21.27
CA GLN A 16 9.52 3.68 -21.81
C GLN A 16 8.83 2.74 -20.83
N LEU A 17 9.19 2.83 -19.54
CA LEU A 17 8.57 2.02 -18.50
C LEU A 17 7.11 2.43 -18.28
N TYR A 18 6.79 3.73 -18.44
CA TYR A 18 5.40 4.20 -18.45
C TYR A 18 4.59 3.55 -19.58
N ALA A 19 5.12 3.55 -20.81
CA ALA A 19 4.45 2.96 -21.97
C ALA A 19 4.19 1.46 -21.74
N TRP A 20 5.21 0.73 -21.29
CA TRP A 20 5.08 -0.69 -20.94
C TRP A 20 3.98 -0.92 -19.89
N GLU A 21 4.03 -0.21 -18.76
CA GLU A 21 3.13 -0.45 -17.63
C GLU A 21 1.68 0.00 -17.90
N PHE A 22 1.49 1.18 -18.49
CA PHE A 22 0.19 1.85 -18.55
C PHE A 22 -0.46 1.90 -19.93
N GLU A 23 0.29 1.71 -21.01
CA GLU A 23 -0.24 1.68 -22.39
C GLU A 23 -0.29 0.24 -22.93
N GLU A 24 0.75 -0.55 -22.69
CA GLU A 24 0.84 -1.95 -23.13
C GLU A 24 0.35 -2.98 -22.10
N GLY A 25 0.14 -2.55 -20.85
CA GLY A 25 -0.34 -3.43 -19.76
C GLY A 25 0.68 -4.49 -19.32
N LEU A 26 1.98 -4.21 -19.48
CA LEU A 26 3.07 -5.05 -19.02
C LEU A 26 3.36 -4.75 -17.55
N VAL A 27 2.98 -5.66 -16.67
CA VAL A 27 3.20 -5.53 -15.22
C VAL A 27 4.13 -6.63 -14.73
N ALA A 28 4.71 -6.45 -13.55
CA ALA A 28 5.46 -7.53 -12.90
C ALA A 28 4.59 -8.79 -12.79
N LYS A 29 5.19 -9.97 -12.99
CA LYS A 29 4.49 -11.25 -12.98
C LYS A 29 3.72 -11.51 -11.67
N HIS A 30 4.21 -10.97 -10.56
CA HIS A 30 3.57 -10.98 -9.26
C HIS A 30 3.87 -9.69 -8.51
N THR A 31 3.08 -9.42 -7.48
CA THR A 31 3.37 -8.30 -6.59
C THR A 31 4.66 -8.59 -5.80
N PRO A 32 5.62 -7.65 -5.75
CA PRO A 32 6.78 -7.80 -4.89
C PRO A 32 6.35 -7.93 -3.42
N ILE A 33 6.96 -8.87 -2.68
CA ILE A 33 6.71 -9.07 -1.25
C ILE A 33 6.68 -7.77 -0.44
N PRO A 34 7.63 -6.81 -0.61
CA PRO A 34 7.59 -5.58 0.16
C PRO A 34 6.36 -4.71 -0.11
N LEU A 35 5.82 -4.70 -1.34
CA LEU A 35 4.58 -4.00 -1.66
C LEU A 35 3.37 -4.69 -1.05
N LEU A 36 3.36 -6.02 -0.98
CA LEU A 36 2.33 -6.78 -0.25
C LEU A 36 2.34 -6.44 1.25
N THR A 37 3.53 -6.44 1.86
CA THR A 37 3.68 -6.06 3.27
C THR A 37 3.23 -4.63 3.52
N GLY A 38 3.59 -3.71 2.61
CA GLY A 38 3.12 -2.32 2.64
C GLY A 38 1.60 -2.23 2.61
N GLY A 39 0.95 -2.81 1.59
CA GLY A 39 -0.51 -2.79 1.46
C GLY A 39 -1.24 -3.41 2.65
N ALA A 40 -0.74 -4.56 3.15
CA ALA A 40 -1.29 -5.20 4.34
C ALA A 40 -1.16 -4.32 5.59
N LEU A 41 -0.04 -3.59 5.75
CA LEU A 41 0.11 -2.65 6.87
C LEU A 41 -0.88 -1.50 6.77
N HIS A 42 -1.09 -0.92 5.58
CA HIS A 42 -2.09 0.14 5.38
C HIS A 42 -3.48 -0.37 5.76
N LYS A 43 -3.83 -1.61 5.39
CA LYS A 43 -5.12 -2.20 5.79
C LYS A 43 -5.26 -2.37 7.30
N GLY A 44 -4.18 -2.76 7.97
CA GLY A 44 -4.14 -2.80 9.43
C GLY A 44 -4.32 -1.41 10.05
N LEU A 45 -3.63 -0.40 9.54
CA LEU A 45 -3.69 0.99 10.02
C LEU A 45 -5.07 1.62 9.83
N GLU A 46 -5.74 1.34 8.70
CA GLU A 46 -7.12 1.75 8.44
C GLU A 46 -8.05 1.27 9.57
N VAL A 47 -7.99 -0.02 9.91
CA VAL A 47 -8.80 -0.62 10.98
C VAL A 47 -8.40 -0.09 12.36
N LEU A 48 -7.11 0.08 12.60
CA LEU A 48 -6.60 0.64 13.85
C LEU A 48 -7.18 2.03 14.11
N ARG A 49 -7.34 2.83 13.05
CA ARG A 49 -7.79 4.22 13.11
C ARG A 49 -9.30 4.41 12.96
N SER A 50 -10.05 3.37 12.60
CA SER A 50 -11.51 3.43 12.47
C SER A 50 -12.27 3.49 13.82
N GLY A 51 -11.59 3.63 14.96
CA GLY A 51 -12.20 3.95 16.26
C GLY A 51 -13.00 2.84 16.97
N LYS A 52 -12.84 1.55 16.62
CA LYS A 52 -13.57 0.44 17.26
C LYS A 52 -12.88 -0.06 18.53
N GLU A 53 -13.64 -0.50 19.55
CA GLU A 53 -13.22 -0.90 20.92
C GLU A 53 -12.15 -2.01 21.04
N LYS A 54 -11.62 -2.58 19.96
CA LYS A 54 -10.47 -3.52 19.98
C LYS A 54 -9.50 -3.25 18.83
N PRO A 55 -8.89 -2.06 18.76
CA PRO A 55 -8.29 -1.55 17.53
C PRO A 55 -7.04 -2.34 17.13
N LEU A 56 -6.17 -2.71 18.07
CA LEU A 56 -4.90 -3.36 17.73
C LEU A 56 -5.08 -4.82 17.28
N LYS A 57 -5.88 -5.62 18.00
CA LYS A 57 -6.13 -7.02 17.62
C LYS A 57 -6.87 -7.11 16.29
N ALA A 58 -7.87 -6.25 16.07
CA ALA A 58 -8.59 -6.19 14.80
C ALA A 58 -7.69 -5.73 13.64
N ALA A 59 -6.82 -4.74 13.88
CA ALA A 59 -5.83 -4.28 12.91
C ALA A 59 -4.84 -5.39 12.50
N MET A 60 -4.32 -6.13 13.47
CA MET A 60 -3.43 -7.27 13.21
C MET A 60 -4.12 -8.36 12.39
N GLN A 61 -5.40 -8.64 12.67
CA GLN A 61 -6.18 -9.59 11.89
C GLN A 61 -6.46 -9.09 10.48
N ALA A 62 -6.77 -7.80 10.30
CA ALA A 62 -7.03 -7.21 9.00
C ALA A 62 -5.78 -7.24 8.10
N LEU A 63 -4.61 -6.94 8.68
CA LEU A 63 -3.31 -7.06 8.02
C LEU A 63 -3.07 -8.50 7.57
N GLU A 64 -3.20 -9.47 8.47
CA GLU A 64 -2.97 -10.88 8.15
C GLU A 64 -3.95 -11.39 7.08
N ASN A 65 -5.23 -11.08 7.21
CA ASN A 65 -6.24 -11.48 6.23
C ASN A 65 -5.95 -10.91 4.85
N HIS A 66 -5.59 -9.63 4.77
CA HIS A 66 -5.24 -8.99 3.50
C HIS A 66 -4.04 -9.67 2.85
N TYR A 67 -3.01 -9.95 3.65
CA TYR A 67 -1.82 -10.66 3.17
C TYR A 67 -2.16 -12.06 2.66
N ARG A 68 -2.91 -12.85 3.43
CA ARG A 68 -3.29 -14.22 3.06
C ARG A 68 -4.18 -14.27 1.82
N VAL A 69 -5.14 -13.36 1.67
CA VAL A 69 -6.00 -13.31 0.47
C VAL A 69 -5.16 -13.05 -0.78
N ILE A 70 -4.28 -12.06 -0.77
CA ILE A 70 -3.46 -11.75 -1.96
C ILE A 70 -2.52 -12.91 -2.27
N VAL A 71 -1.88 -13.49 -1.25
CA VAL A 71 -0.99 -14.64 -1.43
C VAL A 71 -1.77 -15.84 -1.95
N GLU A 72 -2.98 -16.14 -1.45
CA GLU A 72 -3.78 -17.26 -1.95
C GLU A 72 -4.23 -17.04 -3.40
N GLU A 73 -4.56 -15.81 -3.79
CA GLU A 73 -4.88 -15.45 -5.17
C GLU A 73 -3.67 -15.58 -6.10
N GLU A 74 -2.51 -15.09 -5.68
CA GLU A 74 -1.27 -15.15 -6.47
C GLU A 74 -0.60 -16.54 -6.44
N ASN A 75 -0.75 -17.32 -5.36
CA ASN A 75 -0.21 -18.67 -5.24
C ASN A 75 -1.01 -19.68 -6.07
N LYS A 76 -2.30 -19.43 -6.33
CA LYS A 76 -3.08 -20.19 -7.35
C LYS A 76 -2.45 -20.10 -8.75
N LEU A 77 -1.65 -19.06 -9.00
CA LEU A 77 -0.93 -18.85 -10.25
C LEU A 77 0.48 -19.49 -10.24
N GLN A 78 0.84 -20.24 -9.18
CA GLN A 78 2.14 -20.91 -8.97
C GLN A 78 3.35 -19.97 -9.07
N VAL A 79 3.21 -18.74 -8.57
CA VAL A 79 4.21 -17.70 -8.84
C VAL A 79 5.30 -17.62 -7.77
N TYR A 80 5.04 -18.09 -6.55
CA TYR A 80 5.98 -18.00 -5.44
C TYR A 80 6.77 -19.29 -5.21
N ASP A 81 8.07 -19.15 -4.99
CA ASP A 81 8.91 -20.27 -4.57
C ASP A 81 8.74 -20.57 -3.05
N PRO A 82 9.12 -21.78 -2.57
CA PRO A 82 8.98 -22.12 -1.15
C PRO A 82 9.78 -21.24 -0.18
N VAL A 83 10.89 -20.63 -0.62
CA VAL A 83 11.69 -19.70 0.19
C VAL A 83 10.92 -18.40 0.37
N GLU A 84 10.32 -17.89 -0.70
CA GLU A 84 9.46 -16.70 -0.70
C GLU A 84 8.23 -16.91 0.21
N LEU A 85 7.59 -18.08 0.14
CA LEU A 85 6.50 -18.45 1.06
C LEU A 85 6.97 -18.49 2.53
N GLY A 86 8.20 -18.94 2.80
CA GLY A 86 8.80 -18.91 4.14
C GLY A 86 9.07 -17.48 4.65
N GLU A 87 9.46 -16.57 3.74
CA GLU A 87 9.61 -15.15 4.07
C GLU A 87 8.28 -14.46 4.39
N MET A 88 7.15 -14.94 3.84
CA MET A 88 5.84 -14.31 4.05
C MET A 88 5.37 -14.33 5.49
N GLU A 89 5.47 -15.46 6.20
CA GLU A 89 5.09 -15.54 7.61
C GLU A 89 5.95 -14.61 8.47
N ILE A 90 7.23 -14.48 8.12
CA ILE A 90 8.14 -13.51 8.73
C ILE A 90 7.64 -12.08 8.46
N GLN A 91 7.25 -11.73 7.23
CA GLN A 91 6.72 -10.40 6.90
C GLN A 91 5.41 -10.08 7.63
N ILE A 92 4.50 -11.05 7.77
CA ILE A 92 3.25 -10.89 8.56
C ILE A 92 3.60 -10.56 10.02
N LEU A 93 4.56 -11.29 10.61
CA LEU A 93 5.03 -11.02 11.96
C LEU A 93 5.63 -9.61 12.08
N TRP A 94 6.48 -9.19 11.13
CA TRP A 94 7.02 -7.83 11.08
C TRP A 94 5.92 -6.77 10.98
N GLY A 95 4.92 -6.97 10.12
CA GLY A 95 3.77 -6.06 9.99
C GLY A 95 3.00 -5.91 11.30
N LYS A 96 2.72 -7.03 12.00
CA LYS A 96 2.09 -7.01 13.33
C LYS A 96 2.95 -6.27 14.36
N MET A 97 4.26 -6.48 14.37
CA MET A 97 5.18 -5.74 15.24
C MET A 97 5.19 -4.23 14.94
N MET A 98 5.11 -3.85 13.66
CA MET A 98 5.00 -2.44 13.27
C MET A 98 3.72 -1.79 13.77
N LEU A 99 2.57 -2.46 13.66
CA LEU A 99 1.30 -1.97 14.24
C LEU A 99 1.41 -1.79 15.75
N HIS A 100 2.00 -2.76 16.45
CA HIS A 100 2.22 -2.64 17.89
C HIS A 100 3.11 -1.45 18.23
N ARG A 101 4.24 -1.30 17.53
CA ARG A 101 5.18 -0.19 17.74
C ARG A 101 4.52 1.16 17.48
N PHE A 102 3.66 1.25 16.47
CA PHE A 102 2.96 2.47 16.13
C PHE A 102 2.01 2.91 17.26
N VAL A 103 1.25 1.99 17.85
CA VAL A 103 0.41 2.28 19.03
C VAL A 103 1.26 2.69 20.23
N SER A 104 2.37 1.98 20.50
CA SER A 104 3.22 2.29 21.66
C SER A 104 3.97 3.62 21.52
N GLN A 105 4.30 4.03 20.29
CA GLN A 105 5.00 5.27 20.02
C GLN A 105 4.10 6.49 20.21
N PHE A 106 2.81 6.34 19.95
CA PHE A 106 1.82 7.41 20.05
C PHE A 106 0.62 6.97 20.91
N PRO A 107 0.80 6.78 22.22
CA PRO A 107 -0.27 6.31 23.10
C PRO A 107 -1.38 7.35 23.26
N ASN A 108 -1.02 8.64 23.21
CA ASN A 108 -1.94 9.77 23.23
C ASN A 108 -1.56 10.71 22.07
N PRO A 109 -1.96 10.38 20.82
CA PRO A 109 -1.62 11.21 19.68
C PRO A 109 -2.31 12.57 19.82
N GLU A 110 -1.56 13.65 19.58
CA GLU A 110 -2.12 15.02 19.56
C GLU A 110 -3.05 15.27 18.36
N TRP A 111 -3.09 14.31 17.43
CA TRP A 111 -3.93 14.34 16.25
C TRP A 111 -5.02 13.27 16.30
N GLN A 112 -6.15 13.56 15.69
CA GLN A 112 -7.27 12.64 15.52
C GLN A 112 -7.42 12.27 14.05
N VAL A 113 -7.56 10.98 13.76
CA VAL A 113 -7.96 10.56 12.41
C VAL A 113 -9.46 10.80 12.26
N LEU A 114 -9.83 11.63 11.29
CA LEU A 114 -11.22 11.95 10.95
C LEU A 114 -11.80 10.91 10.02
N GLN A 115 -11.04 10.54 8.98
CA GLN A 115 -11.47 9.59 7.98
C GLN A 115 -10.23 8.90 7.38
N PRO A 116 -10.12 7.56 7.46
CA PRO A 116 -9.07 6.82 6.76
C PRO A 116 -9.43 6.59 5.27
N GLU A 117 -8.41 6.37 4.43
CA GLU A 117 -8.54 5.94 3.02
C GLU A 117 -9.46 6.84 2.18
N VAL A 118 -9.19 8.14 2.16
CA VAL A 118 -10.02 9.12 1.44
C VAL A 118 -9.67 9.13 -0.03
N LYS A 119 -10.63 8.75 -0.87
CA LYS A 119 -10.53 8.80 -2.32
C LYS A 119 -11.09 10.12 -2.84
N GLY A 120 -10.42 10.69 -3.84
CA GLY A 120 -10.81 11.97 -4.44
C GLY A 120 -10.47 12.05 -5.92
N GLU A 121 -11.16 12.97 -6.58
CA GLU A 121 -10.90 13.35 -7.96
C GLU A 121 -10.85 14.88 -8.05
N ALA A 122 -9.90 15.40 -8.83
CA ALA A 122 -9.73 16.84 -9.03
C ALA A 122 -9.42 17.15 -10.49
N GLN A 123 -10.15 18.10 -11.07
CA GLN A 123 -9.85 18.61 -12.41
C GLN A 123 -8.55 19.43 -12.39
N LEU A 124 -7.64 19.17 -13.33
CA LEU A 124 -6.38 19.91 -13.44
C LEU A 124 -6.57 21.16 -14.30
N GLY A 125 -6.94 22.27 -13.66
CA GLY A 125 -7.17 23.55 -14.34
C GLY A 125 -8.20 23.43 -15.47
N ASP A 126 -7.93 24.11 -16.58
CA ASP A 126 -8.79 24.11 -17.77
C ASP A 126 -8.46 22.96 -18.76
N THR A 127 -7.80 21.90 -18.30
CA THR A 127 -7.46 20.73 -19.16
C THR A 127 -8.53 19.66 -19.09
N ASP A 128 -8.47 18.64 -19.95
CA ASP A 128 -9.30 17.42 -19.86
C ASP A 128 -8.72 16.34 -18.90
N HIS A 129 -7.74 16.71 -18.08
CA HIS A 129 -7.06 15.80 -17.17
C HIS A 129 -7.70 15.81 -15.78
N VAL A 130 -8.02 14.62 -15.28
CA VAL A 130 -8.55 14.41 -13.93
C VAL A 130 -7.48 13.73 -13.10
N LEU A 131 -7.05 14.36 -12.01
CA LEU A 131 -6.25 13.73 -10.97
C LEU A 131 -7.14 12.83 -10.12
N VAL A 132 -6.75 11.57 -9.98
CA VAL A 132 -7.39 10.57 -9.12
C VAL A 132 -6.39 10.19 -8.04
N PHE A 133 -6.80 10.30 -6.78
CA PHE A 133 -5.92 10.05 -5.64
C PHE A 133 -6.65 9.33 -4.50
N THR A 134 -5.86 8.64 -3.70
CA THR A 134 -6.25 8.12 -2.39
C THR A 134 -5.22 8.65 -1.40
N VAL A 135 -5.67 9.22 -0.29
CA VAL A 135 -4.80 9.57 0.84
C VAL A 135 -5.10 8.65 2.01
N ASP A 136 -4.06 8.27 2.76
CA ASP A 136 -4.21 7.27 3.84
C ASP A 136 -5.17 7.74 4.95
N GLY A 137 -5.28 9.06 5.17
CA GLY A 137 -6.39 9.62 5.93
C GLY A 137 -6.37 11.13 6.09
N LEU A 138 -7.52 11.68 6.45
CA LEU A 138 -7.67 13.05 6.93
C LEU A 138 -7.51 13.09 8.44
N MET A 139 -6.69 14.00 8.92
CA MET A 139 -6.35 14.14 10.33
C MET A 139 -6.70 15.55 10.82
N GLN A 140 -7.23 15.65 12.02
CA GLN A 140 -7.34 16.91 12.74
C GLN A 140 -6.11 17.08 13.64
N TYR A 141 -5.39 18.18 13.47
CA TYR A 141 -4.28 18.56 14.32
C TYR A 141 -4.27 20.08 14.50
N LEU A 142 -4.19 20.55 15.75
CA LEU A 142 -4.24 21.97 16.12
C LEU A 142 -5.43 22.72 15.49
N GLY A 143 -6.61 22.10 15.47
CA GLY A 143 -7.84 22.67 14.92
C GLY A 143 -7.87 22.77 13.39
N ARG A 144 -6.89 22.21 12.67
CA ARG A 144 -6.82 22.21 11.21
C ARG A 144 -6.91 20.80 10.65
N ILE A 145 -7.35 20.69 9.39
CA ILE A 145 -7.37 19.42 8.65
C ILE A 145 -6.03 19.26 7.92
N TRP A 146 -5.45 18.08 8.06
CA TRP A 146 -4.19 17.66 7.45
C TRP A 146 -4.38 16.36 6.68
N ILE A 147 -3.57 16.18 5.64
CA ILE A 147 -3.42 14.90 4.95
C ILE A 147 -2.37 14.09 5.71
N GLY A 148 -2.75 12.92 6.17
CA GLY A 148 -1.85 11.94 6.75
C GLY A 148 -1.43 10.91 5.72
N GLU A 149 -0.13 10.65 5.67
CA GLU A 149 0.48 9.66 4.79
C GLU A 149 1.38 8.74 5.62
N TYR A 150 1.13 7.45 5.55
CA TYR A 150 1.95 6.41 6.13
C TYR A 150 2.90 5.88 5.06
N LYS A 151 4.19 5.80 5.39
CA LYS A 151 5.19 5.22 4.50
C LYS A 151 5.86 4.05 5.18
N THR A 152 5.76 2.90 4.53
CA THR A 152 6.60 1.74 4.82
C THR A 152 7.80 1.82 3.91
N LYS A 153 9.02 1.79 4.48
CA LYS A 153 10.24 1.73 3.66
C LYS A 153 10.63 0.27 3.47
N ASN A 154 10.95 -0.10 2.23
CA ASN A 154 11.55 -1.38 1.92
C ASN A 154 12.93 -1.52 2.58
N ARG A 155 13.27 -2.73 3.02
CA ARG A 155 14.65 -3.19 2.90
C ARG A 155 14.87 -3.60 1.44
N VAL A 156 15.96 -3.14 0.83
CA VAL A 156 16.39 -3.64 -0.48
C VAL A 156 16.93 -5.05 -0.28
N THR A 157 16.16 -6.07 -0.66
CA THR A 157 16.53 -7.49 -0.58
C THR A 157 16.56 -8.11 -1.99
N ALA A 158 17.19 -9.29 -2.14
CA ALA A 158 17.26 -9.98 -3.44
C ALA A 158 15.88 -10.21 -4.13
N PRO A 159 14.77 -10.49 -3.40
CA PRO A 159 13.42 -10.52 -3.99
C PRO A 159 12.98 -9.21 -4.65
N TYR A 160 13.39 -8.04 -4.14
CA TYR A 160 13.09 -6.73 -4.77
C TYR A 160 13.76 -6.57 -6.14
N LEU A 161 14.88 -7.27 -6.37
CA LEU A 161 15.56 -7.27 -7.67
C LEU A 161 14.95 -8.28 -8.65
N ARG A 162 14.18 -9.26 -8.18
CA ARG A 162 13.52 -10.26 -9.04
C ARG A 162 12.16 -9.80 -9.57
N SER A 163 11.55 -8.78 -8.95
CA SER A 163 10.27 -8.23 -9.40
C SER A 163 10.31 -7.43 -10.70
N TYR A 164 11.46 -7.36 -11.39
CA TYR A 164 11.57 -6.72 -12.70
C TYR A 164 11.23 -7.68 -13.87
N ASP A 165 10.90 -8.94 -13.58
CA ASP A 165 10.34 -9.87 -14.59
C ASP A 165 8.86 -9.51 -14.87
N MET A 166 8.61 -8.97 -16.07
CA MET A 166 7.30 -8.48 -16.51
C MET A 166 6.55 -9.48 -17.40
N ALA A 167 5.21 -9.48 -17.35
CA ALA A 167 4.31 -10.28 -18.18
C ALA A 167 3.06 -9.48 -18.60
N LYS A 168 2.39 -9.90 -19.68
CA LYS A 168 1.10 -9.32 -20.13
C LYS A 168 -0.04 -9.77 -19.22
N GLN A 169 -0.94 -8.86 -18.87
CA GLN A 169 -2.24 -9.23 -18.26
C GLN A 169 -3.08 -9.96 -19.32
N ILE A 170 -3.49 -11.21 -19.03
CA ILE A 170 -4.42 -12.01 -19.84
C ILE A 170 -5.85 -11.73 -19.38
#